data_AF-A0A5M6CJH7-F1
#
_entry.id   AF-A0A5M6CJH7-F1
#
_cell.length_a   1.000
_cell.length_b   1.000
_cell.length_c   1.000
_cell.angle_alpha   90.00
_cell.angle_beta   90.00
_cell.angle_gamma   90.00
#
_symmetry.space_group_name_H-M   'P 1'
#
loop_
_entity.id
_entity.type
_entity.pdbx_description
1 polymer ?
#
loop_
_entity_poly.entity_id
_entity_poly.type
_entity_poly.pdbx_seq_one_letter_code
_entity_poly.pdbx_strand_id
1 'polypeptide(L)'
;MKLLYFFILMILCSCSSKVEFIPIVRENERLVEKQMLMDSYFKERILNVLNHYKVNYEIENDRIMIDRSISRELIWNYTSKANDSVWLKERNYPASFSKLKIIND
;
A
#
# COMPACT_ATOMS: atom_id res chain seq x y z
N MET A 1 13.47 -2.68 42.34
CA MET A 1 13.29 -1.95 41.06
C MET A 1 13.95 -2.60 39.83
N LYS A 2 14.64 -3.76 39.93
CA LYS A 2 15.22 -4.45 38.76
C LYS A 2 14.23 -5.35 37.99
N LEU A 3 13.20 -5.88 38.66
CA LEU A 3 12.20 -6.76 38.05
C LEU A 3 11.27 -6.06 37.04
N LEU A 4 11.00 -4.76 37.25
CA LEU A 4 10.11 -3.98 36.38
C LEU A 4 10.74 -3.75 34.98
N TYR A 5 12.08 -3.64 34.93
CA TYR A 5 12.82 -3.40 33.69
C TYR A 5 12.78 -4.61 32.75
N PHE A 6 12.68 -5.82 33.31
CA PHE A 6 12.66 -7.08 32.56
C PHE A 6 11.32 -7.29 31.83
N PHE A 7 10.22 -6.85 32.43
CA PHE A 7 8.88 -6.91 31.81
C PHE A 7 8.72 -5.89 30.67
N ILE A 8 9.37 -4.73 30.76
CA ILE A 8 9.35 -3.70 29.71
C ILE A 8 10.15 -4.15 28.47
N LEU A 9 11.20 -4.97 28.66
CA LEU A 9 12.06 -5.44 27.57
C LEU A 9 11.41 -6.53 26.70
N MET A 10 10.45 -7.29 27.24
CA MET A 10 9.77 -8.40 26.56
C MET A 10 8.70 -7.95 25.55
N ILE A 11 8.35 -6.65 25.52
CA ILE A 11 7.26 -6.12 24.67
C ILE A 11 7.74 -5.84 23.22
N LEU A 12 9.04 -5.93 22.92
CA LEU A 12 9.61 -5.39 21.67
C LEU A 12 9.90 -6.41 20.57
N CYS A 13 9.50 -7.67 20.70
CA CYS A 13 9.70 -8.65 19.62
C CYS A 13 8.35 -9.04 18.99
N SER A 14 7.72 -8.09 18.30
CA SER A 14 6.68 -8.44 17.33
C SER A 14 7.37 -8.69 15.99
N CYS A 15 7.62 -9.97 15.69
CA CYS A 15 8.06 -10.38 14.35
C CYS A 15 6.90 -10.16 13.36
N SER A 16 6.81 -8.94 12.82
CA SER A 16 5.93 -8.64 11.70
C SER A 16 6.45 -9.35 10.45
N SER A 17 5.73 -10.36 9.98
CA SER A 17 6.01 -10.96 8.68
C SER A 17 5.49 -10.05 7.58
N LYS A 18 6.31 -9.78 6.56
CA LYS A 18 5.92 -8.97 5.41
C LYS A 18 5.44 -9.85 4.25
N VAL A 19 4.58 -9.27 3.41
CA VAL A 19 4.08 -9.87 2.17
C VAL A 19 4.07 -8.83 1.07
N GLU A 20 4.17 -9.28 -0.18
CA GLU A 20 4.04 -8.40 -1.33
C GLU A 20 2.62 -7.82 -1.39
N PHE A 21 2.51 -6.52 -1.61
CA PHE A 21 1.25 -5.87 -1.92
C PHE A 21 0.80 -6.32 -3.31
N ILE A 22 -0.34 -7.00 -3.37
CA ILE A 22 -0.99 -7.38 -4.62
C ILE A 22 -2.31 -6.61 -4.71
N PRO A 23 -2.58 -5.86 -5.80
CA PRO A 23 -3.82 -5.10 -5.94
C PRO A 23 -5.02 -6.02 -5.84
N ILE A 24 -6.03 -5.63 -5.08
CA ILE A 24 -7.28 -6.37 -4.96
C ILE A 24 -8.41 -5.54 -5.55
N VAL A 25 -9.23 -6.17 -6.40
CA VAL A 25 -10.43 -5.58 -6.99
C VAL A 25 -11.65 -6.42 -6.65
N ARG A 26 -12.85 -5.84 -6.79
CA ARG A 26 -14.11 -6.56 -6.61
C ARG A 26 -14.65 -7.03 -7.95
N GLU A 27 -14.82 -8.34 -8.11
CA GLU A 27 -15.42 -8.99 -9.29
C GLU A 27 -16.53 -9.93 -8.82
N ASN A 28 -17.76 -9.74 -9.31
CA ASN A 28 -18.91 -10.60 -8.99
C ASN A 28 -19.01 -10.94 -7.49
N GLU A 29 -19.01 -9.90 -6.65
CA GLU A 29 -19.08 -9.96 -5.17
C GLU A 29 -17.84 -10.52 -4.46
N ARG A 30 -16.79 -10.92 -5.17
CA ARG A 30 -15.56 -11.47 -4.58
C ARG A 30 -14.39 -10.51 -4.71
N LEU A 31 -13.50 -10.55 -3.73
CA LEU A 31 -12.23 -9.82 -3.76
C LEU A 31 -11.14 -10.67 -4.41
N VAL A 32 -10.68 -10.23 -5.59
CA VAL A 32 -9.73 -10.96 -6.44
C VAL A 32 -8.42 -10.18 -6.57
N GLU A 33 -7.31 -10.88 -6.43
CA GLU A 33 -5.96 -10.34 -6.63
C GLU A 33 -5.65 -10.15 -8.13
N LYS A 34 -5.03 -9.02 -8.49
CA LYS A 34 -4.73 -8.65 -9.87
C LYS A 34 -3.32 -8.07 -9.96
N GLN A 35 -2.31 -8.94 -9.92
CA GLN A 35 -0.90 -8.55 -10.06
C GLN A 35 -0.62 -7.73 -11.32
N MET A 36 -1.34 -8.00 -12.42
CA MET A 36 -1.18 -7.26 -13.68
C MET A 36 -1.49 -5.76 -13.59
N LEU A 37 -2.17 -5.30 -12.53
CA LEU A 37 -2.42 -3.88 -12.28
C LEU A 37 -1.21 -3.16 -11.66
N MET A 38 -0.15 -3.90 -11.30
CA MET A 38 1.05 -3.37 -10.64
C MET A 38 2.04 -2.76 -11.65
N ASP A 39 1.58 -1.80 -12.44
CA ASP A 39 2.45 -1.00 -13.30
C ASP A 39 3.14 0.14 -12.51
N SER A 40 4.09 0.83 -13.14
CA SER A 40 4.82 1.93 -12.50
C SER A 40 3.92 3.08 -12.05
N TYR A 41 2.84 3.36 -12.80
CA TYR A 41 1.89 4.41 -12.47
C TYR A 41 1.05 4.05 -11.25
N PHE A 42 0.57 2.81 -11.17
CA PHE A 42 -0.14 2.31 -10.02
C PHE A 42 0.76 2.27 -8.79
N LYS A 43 2.01 1.83 -8.92
CA LYS A 43 3.01 1.83 -7.84
C LYS A 43 3.13 3.21 -7.17
N GLU A 44 3.26 4.28 -7.93
CA GLU A 44 3.33 5.63 -7.37
C GLU A 44 2.05 6.02 -6.62
N ARG A 45 0.89 5.72 -7.19
CA ARG A 45 -0.40 6.05 -6.60
C ARG A 45 -0.64 5.27 -5.31
N ILE A 46 -0.29 3.99 -5.28
CA ILE A 46 -0.44 3.17 -4.08
C ILE A 46 0.53 3.64 -2.99
N LEU A 47 1.76 4.04 -3.31
CA LEU A 47 2.68 4.61 -2.31
C LEU A 47 2.10 5.89 -1.68
N ASN A 48 1.48 6.76 -2.47
CA ASN A 48 0.78 7.94 -1.93
C ASN A 48 -0.36 7.58 -0.97
N VAL A 49 -1.14 6.55 -1.32
CA VAL A 49 -2.22 6.04 -0.46
C VAL A 49 -1.67 5.44 0.83
N LEU A 50 -0.64 4.59 0.76
CA LEU A 50 -0.02 3.98 1.93
C LEU A 50 0.55 5.06 2.87
N ASN A 51 1.21 6.07 2.32
CA ASN A 51 1.70 7.22 3.07
C ASN A 51 0.56 8.01 3.74
N HIS A 52 -0.54 8.24 3.03
CA HIS A 52 -1.71 8.94 3.59
C HIS A 52 -2.27 8.22 4.82
N TYR A 53 -2.42 6.90 4.73
CA TYR A 53 -2.92 6.07 5.84
C TYR A 53 -1.84 5.70 6.85
N LYS A 54 -0.60 6.19 6.69
CA LYS A 54 0.56 5.88 7.53
C LYS A 54 0.79 4.38 7.68
N VAL A 55 0.57 3.65 6.59
CA VAL A 55 0.85 2.21 6.52
C VAL A 55 2.35 2.03 6.34
N ASN A 56 2.97 1.25 7.22
CA ASN A 56 4.38 0.88 7.06
C ASN A 56 4.54 -0.03 5.84
N TYR A 57 5.46 0.32 4.96
CA TYR A 57 5.85 -0.50 3.82
C TYR A 57 7.35 -0.41 3.58
N GLU A 58 7.88 -1.39 2.88
CA GLU A 58 9.26 -1.44 2.40
C GLU A 58 9.29 -1.74 0.90
N ILE A 59 10.39 -1.40 0.23
CA ILE A 59 10.59 -1.71 -1.18
C ILE A 59 11.74 -2.72 -1.28
N GLU A 60 11.44 -3.93 -1.73
CA GLU A 60 12.41 -5.02 -1.89
C GLU A 60 12.33 -5.53 -3.33
N ASN A 61 13.44 -5.48 -4.09
CA ASN A 61 13.49 -5.96 -5.48
C ASN A 61 12.34 -5.41 -6.35
N ASP A 62 12.05 -4.11 -6.24
CA ASP A 62 10.95 -3.43 -6.93
C ASP A 62 9.54 -3.94 -6.56
N ARG A 63 9.40 -4.57 -5.39
CA ARG A 63 8.11 -5.00 -4.82
C ARG A 63 7.81 -4.19 -3.58
N ILE A 64 6.54 -3.81 -3.44
CA ILE A 64 6.06 -3.10 -2.24
C ILE A 64 5.70 -4.16 -1.21
N MET A 65 6.42 -4.19 -0.11
CA MET A 65 6.25 -5.14 0.98
C MET A 65 5.45 -4.47 2.10
N ILE A 66 4.34 -5.07 2.51
CA ILE A 66 3.47 -4.59 3.58
C ILE A 66 3.36 -5.63 4.70
N ASP A 67 2.89 -5.19 5.87
CA ASP A 67 2.63 -6.10 6.98
C ASP A 67 1.55 -7.13 6.60
N ARG A 68 1.81 -8.43 6.86
CA ARG A 68 0.86 -9.52 6.59
C ARG A 68 -0.46 -9.38 7.36
N SER A 69 -0.47 -8.64 8.47
CA SER A 69 -1.68 -8.39 9.27
C SER A 69 -2.69 -7.48 8.56
N ILE A 70 -2.31 -6.79 7.48
CA ILE A 70 -3.23 -5.96 6.70
C ILE A 70 -4.26 -6.86 6.02
N SER A 71 -5.54 -6.62 6.32
CA SER A 71 -6.64 -7.40 5.77
C SER A 71 -6.81 -7.21 4.26
N ARG A 72 -7.38 -8.21 3.59
CA ARG A 72 -7.75 -8.13 2.15
C ARG A 72 -8.67 -6.94 1.86
N GLU A 73 -9.55 -6.61 2.80
CA GLU A 73 -10.47 -5.46 2.67
C GLU A 73 -9.72 -4.12 2.68
N LEU A 74 -8.69 -3.98 3.51
CA LEU A 74 -7.83 -2.81 3.51
C LEU A 74 -7.02 -2.72 2.21
N ILE A 75 -6.47 -3.83 1.73
CA ILE A 75 -5.75 -3.87 0.45
C ILE A 75 -6.69 -3.46 -0.71
N TRP A 76 -7.93 -3.94 -0.71
CA TRP A 76 -8.95 -3.52 -1.68
C TRP A 76 -9.25 -2.02 -1.57
N ASN A 77 -9.48 -1.50 -0.36
CA ASN A 77 -9.71 -0.07 -0.15
C ASN A 77 -8.53 0.78 -0.64
N TYR A 78 -7.30 0.39 -0.32
CA TYR A 78 -6.10 1.09 -0.79
C TYR A 78 -5.97 1.01 -2.31
N THR A 79 -6.25 -0.14 -2.92
CA THR A 79 -6.30 -0.30 -4.37
C THR A 79 -7.36 0.60 -5.00
N SER A 80 -8.55 0.71 -4.40
CA SER A 80 -9.62 1.61 -4.86
C SER A 80 -9.21 3.08 -4.77
N LYS A 81 -8.58 3.52 -3.67
CA LYS A 81 -8.07 4.89 -3.55
C LYS A 81 -6.92 5.17 -4.51
N ALA A 82 -6.04 4.20 -4.71
CA ALA A 82 -4.97 4.28 -5.69
C ALA A 82 -5.51 4.32 -7.12
N ASN A 83 -6.77 3.94 -7.37
CA ASN A 83 -7.44 4.07 -8.67
C ASN A 83 -8.38 5.30 -8.76
N ASP A 84 -8.74 5.93 -7.65
CA ASP A 84 -9.61 7.10 -7.60
C ASP A 84 -8.84 8.40 -7.96
N SER A 85 -9.10 8.93 -9.16
CA SER A 85 -8.43 10.14 -9.64
C SER A 85 -8.86 11.42 -8.89
N VAL A 86 -10.07 11.45 -8.33
CA VAL A 86 -10.56 12.61 -7.56
C VAL A 86 -9.88 12.64 -6.20
N TRP A 87 -9.83 11.49 -5.53
CA TRP A 87 -9.16 11.34 -4.23
C TRP A 87 -7.69 11.78 -4.27
N LEU A 88 -6.98 11.48 -5.36
CA LEU A 88 -5.58 11.88 -5.53
C LEU A 88 -5.42 13.38 -5.81
N LYS A 89 -6.30 13.96 -6.64
CA LYS A 89 -6.27 15.39 -6.98
C LYS A 89 -6.55 16.27 -5.78
N GLU A 90 -7.54 15.93 -4.95
CA GLU A 90 -7.88 16.69 -3.73
C GLU A 90 -6.72 16.80 -2.75
N ARG A 91 -5.81 15.84 -2.77
CA ARG A 91 -4.66 15.76 -1.86
C ARG A 91 -3.39 16.35 -2.45
N ASN A 92 -3.49 17.02 -3.60
CA ASN A 92 -2.37 17.60 -4.36
C ASN A 92 -1.22 16.60 -4.59
N TYR A 93 -1.50 15.29 -4.65
CA TYR A 93 -0.49 14.35 -5.07
C TYR A 93 -0.19 14.64 -6.54
N PRO A 94 1.06 14.94 -6.90
CA PRO A 94 1.39 15.24 -8.27
C PRO A 94 0.95 14.05 -9.12
N ALA A 95 0.08 14.32 -10.10
CA ALA A 95 -0.17 13.39 -11.18
C ALA A 95 1.10 13.39 -12.05
N SER A 96 2.19 12.82 -11.55
CA SER A 96 3.52 12.81 -12.18
C SER A 96 3.51 12.20 -13.59
N PHE A 97 2.41 11.59 -14.04
CA PHE A 97 2.35 10.93 -15.35
C PHE A 97 1.09 11.18 -16.19
N SER A 98 0.17 12.07 -15.81
CA SER A 98 -0.84 12.56 -16.79
C SER A 98 -0.18 13.36 -17.93
N LYS A 99 1.08 13.75 -17.77
CA LYS A 99 1.87 14.44 -18.81
C LYS A 99 2.56 13.50 -19.80
N LEU A 100 2.80 12.22 -19.49
CA LEU A 100 3.47 11.30 -20.43
C LEU A 100 2.52 10.62 -21.43
N LYS A 101 1.21 10.59 -21.16
CA LYS A 101 0.24 10.11 -22.14
C LYS A 101 -0.09 11.17 -23.22
N ILE A 102 0.04 12.46 -22.90
CA ILE A 102 -0.28 13.56 -23.82
C ILE A 102 0.91 13.89 -24.76
N ILE A 103 2.13 13.39 -24.48
CA ILE A 103 3.33 13.68 -25.28
C ILE A 103 3.60 12.58 -26.34
N ASN A 104 2.88 11.45 -26.29
CA ASN A 104 3.11 10.31 -27.19
C ASN A 104 1.91 9.97 -28.11
N ASP A 105 0.90 10.84 -28.20
CA ASP A 105 -0.20 10.76 -29.18
C ASP A 105 -0.12 11.93 -30.18
#